data_AF-A0A8T4Z8D1-F1
#
_entry.id   AF-A0A8T4Z8D1-F1
#
_cell.length_a   1.000
_cell.length_b   1.000
_cell.length_c   1.000
_cell.angle_alpha   90.00
_cell.angle_beta   90.00
_cell.angle_gamma   90.00
#
_symmetry.space_group_name_H-M   'P 1'
#
loop_
_entity.id
_entity.type
_entity.pdbx_description
1 polymer ?
#
loop_
_entity_poly.entity_id
_entity_poly.type
_entity_poly.pdbx_seq_one_letter_code
_entity_poly.pdbx_strand_id
1 'polypeptide(L)'
;MSFILKREGIAYYYKYIMSKGYSLFAPVKEGSRHSFRKMDEDKVGEISLDYVRTTMPPLKILLIPPKEVLFRVKNGKIEEALPDPESKTAVLGVHPCDVNAMNL
;
A
#
# COMPACT_ATOMS: atom_id res chain seq x y z
N MET A 1 2.43 12.23 22.86
CA MET A 1 3.74 11.88 22.28
C MET A 1 3.61 11.96 20.76
N SER A 2 4.31 12.87 20.10
CA SER A 2 4.37 12.92 18.64
C SER A 2 5.49 12.00 18.15
N PHE A 3 5.17 11.00 17.34
CA PHE A 3 6.15 10.16 16.68
C PHE A 3 6.46 10.79 15.32
N ILE A 4 7.64 11.41 15.19
CA ILE A 4 8.09 12.03 13.94
C ILE A 4 9.06 11.06 13.25
N LEU A 5 8.65 10.50 12.11
CA LEU A 5 9.52 9.70 11.25
C LEU A 5 10.25 10.62 10.27
N LYS A 6 11.58 10.68 10.35
CA LYS A 6 12.38 11.39 9.34
C LYS A 6 12.48 10.58 8.04
N ARG A 7 12.72 11.25 6.91
CA ARG A 7 12.78 10.60 5.59
C ARG A 7 13.86 9.52 5.51
N GLU A 8 15.00 9.73 6.16
CA GLU A 8 16.11 8.75 6.19
C GLU A 8 15.71 7.46 6.92
N GLY A 9 14.70 7.54 7.81
CA GLY A 9 14.18 6.41 8.57
C GLY A 9 13.15 5.56 7.83
N ILE A 10 12.71 5.94 6.62
CA ILE A 10 11.66 5.22 5.87
C ILE A 10 12.08 3.78 5.56
N ALA A 11 13.35 3.54 5.21
CA ALA A 11 13.86 2.19 4.96
C ALA A 11 13.78 1.30 6.21
N TYR A 12 14.15 1.84 7.38
CA TYR A 12 14.03 1.12 8.65
C TYR A 12 12.56 0.86 9.01
N TYR A 13 11.70 1.85 8.81
CA TYR A 13 10.26 1.72 9.02
C TYR A 13 9.66 0.61 8.14
N TYR A 14 10.03 0.54 6.86
CA TYR A 14 9.61 -0.56 5.98
C TYR A 14 9.99 -1.92 6.56
N LYS A 15 11.26 -2.10 6.97
CA LYS A 15 11.73 -3.36 7.56
C LYS A 15 10.96 -3.72 8.84
N TYR A 16 10.69 -2.74 9.69
CA TYR A 16 9.87 -2.93 10.88
C TYR A 16 8.45 -3.41 10.53
N ILE A 17 7.78 -2.75 9.59
CA ILE A 17 6.42 -3.10 9.16
C ILE A 17 6.38 -4.51 8.54
N MET A 18 7.34 -4.84 7.68
CA MET A 18 7.47 -6.19 7.12
C MET A 18 7.68 -7.25 8.22
N SER A 19 8.52 -6.97 9.23
CA SER A 19 8.77 -7.89 10.36
C SER A 19 7.51 -8.16 11.21
N LYS A 20 6.50 -7.28 11.13
CA LYS A 20 5.21 -7.44 11.80
C LYS A 20 4.16 -8.17 10.95
N GLY A 21 4.54 -8.61 9.74
CA GLY A 21 3.66 -9.33 8.81
C GLY A 21 2.71 -8.43 8.03
N TYR A 22 2.98 -7.12 7.96
CA TYR A 22 2.18 -6.20 7.17
C TYR A 22 2.70 -6.12 5.73
N SER A 23 1.80 -5.90 4.78
CA SER A 23 2.14 -5.35 3.46
C SER A 23 2.10 -3.82 3.53
N LEU A 24 3.16 -3.15 3.07
CA LEU A 24 3.23 -1.69 3.04
C LEU A 24 2.81 -1.18 1.68
N PHE A 25 1.93 -0.19 1.66
CA PHE A 25 1.59 0.59 0.49
C PHE A 25 1.97 2.05 0.69
N ALA A 26 2.52 2.66 -0.34
CA ALA A 26 2.98 4.03 -0.30
C ALA A 26 2.82 4.71 -1.68
N PRO A 27 2.74 6.05 -1.71
CA PRO A 27 2.71 6.81 -2.95
C PRO A 27 4.06 6.74 -3.66
N VAL A 28 4.03 6.44 -4.96
CA VAL A 28 5.18 6.52 -5.87
C VAL A 28 4.85 7.45 -7.03
N LYS A 29 5.89 8.07 -7.61
CA LYS A 29 5.74 8.97 -8.75
C LYS A 29 5.80 8.17 -10.05
N GLU A 30 4.70 8.20 -10.81
CA GLU A 30 4.62 7.60 -12.15
C GLU A 30 4.41 8.70 -13.18
N GLY A 31 5.51 9.13 -13.81
CA GLY A 31 5.51 10.26 -14.73
C GLY A 31 5.06 11.55 -14.04
N SER A 32 3.90 12.09 -14.44
CA SER A 32 3.31 13.31 -13.87
C SER A 32 2.31 13.05 -12.73
N ARG A 33 2.04 11.78 -12.40
CA ARG A 33 1.01 11.39 -11.43
C ARG A 33 1.61 10.66 -10.23
N HIS A 34 0.87 10.65 -9.14
CA HIS A 34 1.19 9.85 -7.96
C HIS A 34 0.12 8.77 -7.78
N SER A 35 0.58 7.53 -7.56
CA SER A 35 -0.27 6.36 -7.34
C SER A 35 0.23 5.58 -6.13
N PHE A 36 -0.68 4.95 -5.40
CA PHE A 36 -0.33 4.05 -4.31
C PHE A 36 0.02 2.68 -4.87
N ARG A 37 1.17 2.13 -4.45
CA ARG A 37 1.61 0.79 -4.83
C ARG A 37 2.11 0.00 -3.63
N LYS A 38 2.10 -1.33 -3.76
CA LYS A 38 2.73 -2.21 -2.78
C LYS A 38 4.24 -2.02 -2.86
N MET A 39 4.89 -1.86 -1.71
CA MET A 39 6.32 -1.61 -1.63
C MET A 39 7.11 -2.92 -1.54
N ASP A 40 8.03 -3.09 -2.46
CA ASP A 40 9.11 -4.07 -2.40
C ASP A 40 10.37 -3.41 -1.82
N GLU A 41 11.30 -4.17 -1.23
CA GLU A 41 12.49 -3.63 -0.54
C GLU A 41 13.34 -2.75 -1.46
N ASP A 42 13.48 -3.13 -2.73
CA ASP A 42 14.22 -2.42 -3.76
C ASP A 42 13.60 -1.07 -4.15
N LYS A 43 12.29 -0.88 -3.92
CA LYS A 43 11.53 0.31 -4.34
C LYS A 43 11.21 1.27 -3.19
N VAL A 44 11.65 0.97 -1.97
CA VAL A 44 11.40 1.84 -0.80
C VAL A 44 11.97 3.25 -1.01
N GLY A 45 13.07 3.38 -1.76
CA GLY A 45 13.66 4.66 -2.11
C GLY A 45 12.81 5.53 -3.07
N GLU A 46 11.82 4.95 -3.75
CA GLU A 46 10.94 5.64 -4.71
C GLU A 46 9.71 6.27 -4.05
N ILE A 47 9.55 6.09 -2.73
CA ILE A 47 8.42 6.63 -1.97
C ILE A 47 8.42 8.16 -2.05
N SER A 48 7.37 8.71 -2.63
CA SER A 48 7.18 10.14 -2.86
C SER A 48 6.14 10.71 -1.89
N LEU A 49 6.61 11.35 -0.81
CA LEU A 49 5.75 11.98 0.22
C LEU A 49 5.41 13.45 -0.08
N ASP A 50 5.95 14.01 -1.15
CA ASP A 50 5.79 15.42 -1.58
C ASP A 50 4.65 15.62 -2.60
N TYR A 51 3.77 14.63 -2.75
CA TYR A 51 2.61 14.75 -3.63
C TYR A 51 1.54 15.67 -3.04
N VAL A 52 0.96 16.54 -3.89
CA VAL A 52 -0.12 17.45 -3.50
C VAL A 52 -1.49 16.76 -3.56
N ARG A 53 -1.71 15.93 -4.59
CA ARG A 53 -2.92 15.13 -4.79
C ARG A 53 -2.57 13.82 -5.49
N THR A 54 -3.19 12.72 -5.08
CA THR A 54 -3.15 11.47 -5.85
C THR A 54 -4.16 11.55 -7.00
N THR A 55 -3.85 10.93 -8.14
CA THR A 55 -4.84 10.80 -9.23
C THR A 55 -5.85 9.70 -8.91
N MET A 56 -5.46 8.73 -8.08
CA MET A 56 -6.30 7.65 -7.60
C MET A 56 -6.17 7.59 -6.07
N PRO A 57 -7.26 7.79 -5.31
CA PRO A 57 -7.23 7.69 -3.86
C PRO A 57 -6.78 6.29 -3.42
N PRO A 58 -6.05 6.18 -2.30
CA PRO A 58 -5.58 4.90 -1.77
C PRO A 58 -6.73 3.90 -1.54
N LEU A 59 -7.90 4.38 -1.12
CA LEU A 59 -9.13 3.58 -0.93
C LEU A 59 -9.46 2.68 -2.14
N LYS A 60 -9.37 3.22 -3.36
CA LYS A 60 -9.80 2.54 -4.58
C LYS A 60 -8.81 1.49 -5.09
N ILE A 61 -7.58 1.52 -4.60
CA ILE A 61 -6.54 0.54 -4.95
C ILE A 61 -6.41 -0.51 -3.84
N LEU A 62 -6.56 -0.10 -2.58
CA LEU A 62 -6.19 -0.90 -1.41
C LEU A 62 -7.37 -1.61 -0.76
N LEU A 63 -8.52 -0.94 -0.65
CA LEU A 63 -9.67 -1.45 0.10
C LEU A 63 -10.76 -1.99 -0.82
N ILE A 64 -10.86 -1.46 -2.04
CA ILE A 64 -11.81 -1.92 -3.05
C ILE A 64 -11.03 -2.15 -4.35
N PRO A 65 -10.26 -3.24 -4.45
CA PRO A 65 -9.46 -3.49 -5.65
C PRO A 65 -10.38 -3.60 -6.87
N PRO A 66 -10.02 -3.03 -8.02
CA PRO A 66 -10.86 -3.04 -9.22
C PRO A 66 -11.03 -4.46 -9.82
N LYS A 67 -10.23 -5.42 -9.34
CA LYS A 67 -10.25 -6.82 -9.77
C LYS A 67 -9.95 -7.70 -8.55
N GLU A 68 -10.70 -8.78 -8.40
CA GLU A 68 -10.49 -9.79 -7.37
C GLU A 68 -10.21 -11.14 -8.05
N VAL A 69 -9.26 -11.90 -7.51
CA VAL A 69 -8.97 -13.24 -8.01
C VAL A 69 -9.90 -14.20 -7.28
N LEU A 70 -10.82 -14.84 -7.99
CA LEU A 70 -11.74 -15.82 -7.41
C LEU A 70 -11.15 -17.24 -7.38
N PHE A 71 -10.31 -17.57 -8.37
CA PHE A 71 -9.72 -18.89 -8.54
C PHE A 71 -8.27 -18.82 -9.00
N ARG A 72 -7.44 -19.76 -8.55
CA ARG A 72 -6.09 -20.02 -9.07
C ARG A 72 -6.01 -21.43 -9.62
N VAL A 73 -5.30 -21.59 -10.73
CA VAL A 73 -5.00 -22.91 -11.28
C VAL A 73 -3.55 -23.26 -10.94
N LYS A 74 -3.36 -24.33 -10.16
CA LYS A 74 -2.03 -24.81 -9.77
C LYS A 74 -1.94 -26.31 -10.01
N ASN A 75 -0.97 -26.74 -10.81
CA ASN A 75 -0.76 -28.15 -11.17
C ASN A 75 -2.03 -28.84 -11.69
N GLY A 76 -2.82 -28.14 -12.52
CA GLY A 76 -4.07 -28.66 -13.09
C GLY A 76 -5.26 -28.73 -12.13
N LYS A 77 -5.11 -28.27 -10.88
CA LYS A 77 -6.20 -28.15 -9.90
C LYS A 77 -6.67 -26.71 -9.80
N ILE A 78 -7.97 -26.53 -9.63
CA ILE A 78 -8.59 -25.24 -9.33
C ILE A 78 -8.62 -25.10 -7.80
N GLU A 79 -8.04 -24.02 -7.30
CA GLU A 79 -8.07 -23.62 -5.90
C GLU A 79 -8.86 -22.31 -5.80
N GLU A 80 -9.81 -22.23 -4.87
CA GLU A 80 -10.47 -20.96 -4.55
C GLU A 80 -9.46 -19.99 -3.96
N ALA A 81 -9.44 -18.77 -4.48
CA ALA A 81 -8.61 -17.70 -3.98
C ALA A 81 -9.43 -16.86 -2.98
N LEU A 82 -9.58 -17.40 -1.77
CA LEU A 82 -10.18 -16.64 -0.69
C LEU A 82 -9.22 -15.55 -0.21
N PRO A 83 -9.73 -14.36 0.18
CA PRO A 83 -8.91 -13.36 0.87
C PRO A 83 -8.29 -13.99 2.11
N ASP A 84 -6.99 -13.77 2.30
CA ASP A 84 -6.30 -14.22 3.51
C ASP A 84 -6.82 -13.40 4.71
N PRO A 85 -7.55 -14.00 5.66
CA PRO A 85 -8.13 -13.28 6.78
C PRO A 85 -7.04 -12.74 7.75
N GLU A 86 -5.81 -13.26 7.69
CA GLU A 86 -4.69 -12.77 8.49
C GLU A 86 -3.86 -11.70 7.78
N SER A 87 -4.20 -11.34 6.54
CA SER A 87 -3.44 -10.33 5.79
C SER A 87 -3.55 -8.96 6.44
N LYS A 88 -2.40 -8.41 6.84
CA LYS A 88 -2.30 -7.08 7.44
C LYS A 88 -1.80 -6.08 6.39
N THR A 89 -2.48 -4.94 6.29
CA THR A 89 -2.11 -3.87 5.35
C THR A 89 -1.78 -2.59 6.11
N ALA A 90 -0.61 -2.01 5.83
CA ALA A 90 -0.18 -0.70 6.29
C ALA A 90 -0.12 0.25 5.11
N VAL A 91 -0.58 1.49 5.31
CA VAL A 91 -0.56 2.53 4.27
C VAL A 91 0.21 3.73 4.81
N LEU A 92 1.25 4.14 4.10
CA LEU A 92 2.11 5.26 4.47
C LEU A 92 1.81 6.47 3.57
N GLY A 93 1.76 7.65 4.18
CA GLY A 93 1.68 8.91 3.46
C GLY A 93 0.32 9.19 2.87
N VAL A 94 -0.78 8.77 3.51
CA VAL A 94 -2.15 9.12 3.10
C VAL A 94 -2.43 10.60 3.36
N HIS A 95 -2.92 11.31 2.35
CA HIS A 95 -3.29 12.72 2.50
C HIS A 95 -4.56 12.84 3.37
N PRO A 96 -4.70 13.87 4.23
CA PRO A 96 -5.89 14.01 5.09
C PRO A 96 -7.23 13.99 4.33
N CYS A 97 -7.30 14.60 3.15
CA CYS A 97 -8.49 14.54 2.30
C CYS A 97 -8.81 13.11 1.81
N ASP A 98 -7.80 12.28 1.58
CA ASP A 98 -7.98 10.88 1.21
C ASP A 98 -8.53 10.09 2.40
N VAL A 99 -8.05 10.35 3.63
CA VAL A 99 -8.62 9.74 4.86
C VAL A 99 -10.09 10.08 5.01
N ASN A 100 -10.48 11.34 4.77
CA ASN A 100 -11.89 11.74 4.85
C ASN A 100 -12.77 10.98 3.85
N ALA A 101 -12.25 10.65 2.66
CA ALA A 101 -12.96 9.83 1.69
C ALA A 101 -13.11 8.35 2.11
N MET A 102 -12.36 7.90 3.13
CA MET A 102 -12.43 6.54 3.69
C MET A 102 -13.47 6.40 4.81
N ASN A 103 -14.11 7.49 5.24
CA ASN A 103 -15.29 7.42 6.11
C ASN A 103 -16.48 6.92 5.27
N LEU A 104 -16.56 5.60 5.11
CA LEU A 104 -17.73 4.88 4.59
C LEU A 104 -18.72 4.57 5.72
#